data_AF-A0A0G9L9Y9-F1
#
_entry.id   AF-A0A0G9L9Y9-F1
#
_cell.length_a   1.000
_cell.length_b   1.000
_cell.length_c   1.000
_cell.angle_alpha   90.00
_cell.angle_beta   90.00
_cell.angle_gamma   90.00
#
_symmetry.space_group_name_H-M   'P 1'
#
loop_
_entity.id
_entity.type
_entity.pdbx_description
1 polymer ?
#
loop_
_entity_poly.entity_id
_entity_poly.type
_entity_poly.pdbx_seq_one_letter_code
_entity_poly.pdbx_strand_id
1 'polypeptide(L)'
;MNLKKWDDDLENLIIRKERKDDYFNVEYMTKKAFWNLHVPGCSEHYLVNILRKSDDYIEDLSRVAELNGEIVGTIMYTKSYVINETDSTEVLTFGPLCVDPSYQNKGIGKALLETTMELAKKDGHRAIIIYGEPEYYPRYGFKTCDNFGITTKDSKNFPAFMAIELVPNGLKDVHGRFYESRVFEELIEEKVEEFDKKFPYMQKLKLPGQWDF
;
A
#
# COMPACT_ATOMS: atom_id res chain seq x y z
N MET A 1 26.58 5.56 -7.87
CA MET A 1 25.68 5.20 -6.76
C MET A 1 25.46 6.48 -5.95
N ASN A 2 24.36 7.20 -6.19
CA ASN A 2 24.06 8.44 -5.48
C ASN A 2 23.35 8.09 -4.18
N LEU A 3 24.07 8.14 -3.07
CA LEU A 3 23.49 8.04 -1.73
C LEU A 3 22.66 9.30 -1.51
N LYS A 4 21.33 9.15 -1.44
CA LYS A 4 20.42 10.20 -0.94
C LYS A 4 20.91 10.58 0.46
N LYS A 5 21.26 11.86 0.68
CA LYS A 5 21.50 12.37 2.03
C LYS A 5 20.14 12.47 2.72
N TRP A 6 19.95 11.66 3.74
CA TRP A 6 18.83 11.77 4.67
C TRP A 6 19.22 12.74 5.80
N ASP A 7 18.26 13.20 6.61
CA ASP A 7 18.58 13.79 7.92
C ASP A 7 19.45 12.80 8.72
N ASP A 8 20.32 13.30 9.61
CA ASP A 8 21.25 12.48 10.41
C ASP A 8 20.55 11.30 11.14
N ASP A 9 19.25 11.46 11.45
CA ASP A 9 18.38 10.43 12.05
C ASP A 9 18.11 9.18 11.17
N LEU A 10 18.44 9.22 9.88
CA LEU A 10 18.13 8.17 8.89
C LEU A 10 19.38 7.61 8.20
N GLU A 11 20.57 7.89 8.73
CA GLU A 11 21.86 7.45 8.16
C GLU A 11 21.92 5.93 7.94
N ASN A 12 21.16 5.15 8.74
CA ASN A 12 21.09 3.69 8.68
C ASN A 12 19.77 3.15 8.08
N LEU A 13 19.01 3.96 7.34
CA LEU A 13 17.78 3.50 6.69
C LEU A 13 18.10 2.55 5.52
N ILE A 14 17.58 1.33 5.58
CA ILE A 14 17.73 0.30 4.56
C ILE A 14 16.35 -0.05 4.01
N ILE A 15 16.17 0.08 2.70
CA ILE A 15 14.99 -0.46 2.00
C ILE A 15 15.38 -1.79 1.38
N ARG A 16 14.68 -2.85 1.76
CA ARG A 16 14.99 -4.22 1.32
C ARG A 16 13.75 -5.07 1.18
N LYS A 17 13.90 -6.23 0.53
CA LYS A 17 12.87 -7.27 0.57
C LYS A 17 12.62 -7.70 2.01
N GLU A 18 11.36 -8.01 2.29
CA GLU A 18 10.95 -8.65 3.53
C GLU A 18 11.56 -10.06 3.62
N ARG A 19 11.86 -10.49 4.84
CA ARG A 19 12.28 -11.85 5.19
C ARG A 19 11.23 -12.45 6.11
N LYS A 20 11.18 -13.79 6.19
CA LYS A 20 10.24 -14.49 7.09
C LYS A 20 10.37 -14.06 8.55
N ASP A 21 11.58 -13.78 9.01
CA ASP A 21 11.84 -13.33 10.38
C ASP A 21 11.34 -11.89 10.65
N ASP A 22 11.02 -11.12 9.61
CA ASP A 22 10.43 -9.78 9.74
C ASP A 22 8.91 -9.83 9.95
N TYR A 23 8.25 -10.95 9.62
CA TYR A 23 6.78 -10.97 9.46
C TYR A 23 6.03 -10.45 10.68
N PHE A 24 6.40 -10.92 11.87
CA PHE A 24 5.80 -10.45 13.12
C PHE A 24 6.01 -8.96 13.34
N ASN A 25 7.23 -8.46 13.07
CA ASN A 25 7.55 -7.05 13.26
C ASN A 25 6.84 -6.14 12.25
N VAL A 26 6.70 -6.59 11.00
CA VAL A 26 5.93 -5.88 9.97
C VAL A 26 4.44 -5.84 10.33
N GLU A 27 3.86 -6.97 10.74
CA GLU A 27 2.47 -7.06 11.17
C GLU A 27 2.22 -6.16 12.39
N TYR A 28 3.09 -6.21 13.39
CA TYR A 28 2.94 -5.40 14.61
C TYR A 28 3.14 -3.91 14.35
N MET A 29 4.13 -3.53 13.52
CA MET A 29 4.32 -2.14 13.09
C MET A 29 3.10 -1.64 12.31
N THR A 30 2.56 -2.46 11.42
CA THR A 30 1.33 -2.13 10.67
C THR A 30 0.15 -1.95 11.62
N LYS A 31 0.00 -2.82 12.64
CA LYS A 31 -1.01 -2.64 13.69
C LYS A 31 -0.86 -1.27 14.34
N LYS A 32 0.34 -0.92 14.81
CA LYS A 32 0.61 0.39 15.42
C LYS A 32 0.29 1.57 14.49
N ALA A 33 0.58 1.45 13.20
CA ALA A 33 0.37 2.52 12.23
C ALA A 33 -1.11 2.82 11.94
N PHE A 34 -1.98 1.79 11.99
CA PHE A 34 -3.41 1.93 11.63
C PHE A 34 -4.37 1.85 12.81
N TRP A 35 -3.93 1.41 14.00
CA TRP A 35 -4.82 1.21 15.14
C TRP A 35 -5.55 2.50 15.54
N ASN A 36 -6.88 2.47 15.50
CA ASN A 36 -7.75 3.63 15.72
C ASN A 36 -7.57 4.79 14.73
N LEU A 37 -6.89 4.58 13.59
CA LEU A 37 -6.68 5.65 12.61
C LEU A 37 -7.96 5.96 11.83
N HIS A 38 -8.54 4.95 11.16
CA HIS A 38 -9.73 5.12 10.33
C HIS A 38 -11.02 4.64 11.03
N VAL A 39 -10.91 3.63 11.90
CA VAL A 39 -12.00 3.02 12.66
C VAL A 39 -11.48 2.54 14.02
N PRO A 40 -12.34 2.23 15.01
CA PRO A 40 -11.90 1.56 16.23
C PRO A 40 -11.21 0.21 15.92
N GLY A 41 -9.93 0.08 16.29
CA GLY A 41 -9.09 -1.04 15.88
C GLY A 41 -8.44 -0.82 14.50
N CYS A 42 -8.09 -1.90 13.81
CA CYS A 42 -7.61 -1.90 12.43
C CYS A 42 -7.62 -3.33 11.86
N SER A 43 -7.54 -3.50 10.54
CA SER A 43 -7.45 -4.82 9.87
C SER A 43 -6.16 -4.99 9.06
N GLU A 44 -5.36 -3.94 8.93
CA GLU A 44 -4.21 -3.84 8.04
C GLU A 44 -3.08 -4.79 8.45
N HIS A 45 -2.92 -5.04 9.74
CA HIS A 45 -1.96 -6.03 10.25
C HIS A 45 -2.35 -7.47 9.85
N TYR A 46 -3.65 -7.77 9.78
CA TYR A 46 -4.15 -9.04 9.25
C TYR A 46 -4.01 -9.10 7.72
N LEU A 47 -4.32 -7.99 7.04
CA LEU A 47 -4.17 -7.82 5.59
C LEU A 47 -2.75 -8.18 5.15
N VAL A 48 -1.72 -7.61 5.79
CA VAL A 48 -0.30 -7.92 5.54
C VAL A 48 -0.04 -9.44 5.60
N ASN A 49 -0.60 -10.14 6.60
CA ASN A 49 -0.41 -11.59 6.73
C ASN A 49 -1.09 -12.40 5.60
N ILE A 50 -2.30 -12.01 5.19
CA ILE A 50 -3.01 -12.74 4.12
C ILE A 50 -2.49 -12.39 2.73
N LEU A 51 -1.97 -11.17 2.53
CA LEU A 51 -1.32 -10.76 1.28
C LEU A 51 -0.20 -11.73 0.89
N ARG A 52 0.67 -12.10 1.83
CA ARG A 52 1.78 -13.04 1.54
C ARG A 52 1.36 -14.43 1.06
N LYS A 53 0.06 -14.76 1.13
CA LYS A 53 -0.52 -16.04 0.71
C LYS A 53 -1.37 -15.91 -0.56
N SER A 54 -1.59 -14.69 -1.05
CA SER A 54 -2.35 -14.43 -2.26
C SER A 54 -1.50 -14.69 -3.50
N ASP A 55 -2.10 -15.30 -4.52
CA ASP A 55 -1.47 -15.47 -5.83
C ASP A 55 -1.21 -14.13 -6.54
N ASP A 56 -1.95 -13.08 -6.15
CA ASP A 56 -1.76 -11.73 -6.67
C ASP A 56 -0.59 -10.99 -6.01
N TYR A 57 -0.02 -11.49 -4.91
CA TYR A 57 1.04 -10.79 -4.18
C TYR A 57 2.35 -10.76 -4.96
N ILE A 58 2.93 -9.56 -5.05
CA ILE A 58 4.18 -9.32 -5.77
C ILE A 58 5.30 -9.12 -4.75
N GLU A 59 5.87 -10.23 -4.30
CA GLU A 59 7.01 -10.24 -3.36
C GLU A 59 8.20 -9.42 -3.89
N ASP A 60 8.44 -9.48 -5.21
CA ASP A 60 9.57 -8.81 -5.84
C ASP A 60 9.49 -7.29 -5.83
N LEU A 61 8.29 -6.71 -5.68
CA LEU A 61 8.08 -5.26 -5.55
C LEU A 61 7.88 -4.81 -4.10
N SER A 62 7.39 -5.69 -3.24
CA SER A 62 7.09 -5.36 -1.84
C SER A 62 8.36 -5.13 -1.02
N ARG A 63 8.38 -4.11 -0.17
CA ARG A 63 9.59 -3.69 0.57
C ARG A 63 9.27 -3.35 2.01
N VAL A 64 10.24 -3.61 2.88
CA VAL A 64 10.30 -3.09 4.24
C VAL A 64 11.36 -1.99 4.33
N ALA A 65 11.12 -1.04 5.22
CA ALA A 65 12.11 -0.09 5.69
C ALA A 65 12.63 -0.57 7.04
N GLU A 66 13.94 -0.83 7.12
CA GLU A 66 14.66 -1.15 8.34
C GLU A 66 15.51 0.04 8.74
N LEU A 67 15.46 0.45 10.01
CA LEU A 67 16.29 1.51 10.58
C LEU A 67 16.90 1.00 11.87
N ASN A 68 18.24 1.01 11.96
CA ASN A 68 18.98 0.52 13.14
C ASN A 68 18.60 -0.91 13.56
N GLY A 69 18.27 -1.79 12.61
CA GLY A 69 17.83 -3.17 12.88
C GLY A 69 16.33 -3.33 13.14
N GLU A 70 15.56 -2.24 13.20
CA GLU A 70 14.12 -2.27 13.47
C GLU A 70 13.30 -2.05 12.20
N ILE A 71 12.20 -2.80 12.04
CA ILE A 71 11.24 -2.55 10.98
C ILE A 71 10.42 -1.30 11.31
N VAL A 72 10.54 -0.27 10.48
CA VAL A 72 9.89 1.03 10.67
C VAL A 72 8.91 1.40 9.56
N GLY A 73 8.77 0.58 8.51
CA GLY A 73 7.78 0.80 7.47
C GLY A 73 7.67 -0.36 6.49
N THR A 74 6.57 -0.41 5.75
CA THR A 74 6.34 -1.42 4.70
C THR A 74 5.51 -0.84 3.56
N ILE A 75 5.71 -1.38 2.36
CA ILE A 75 4.83 -1.22 1.21
C ILE A 75 4.64 -2.57 0.54
N MET A 76 3.40 -3.00 0.36
CA MET A 76 3.07 -4.28 -0.26
C MET A 76 2.30 -4.08 -1.56
N TYR A 77 2.63 -4.88 -2.57
CA TYR A 77 2.06 -4.80 -3.91
C TYR A 77 1.26 -6.05 -4.27
N THR A 78 0.16 -5.84 -4.99
CA THR A 78 -0.63 -6.88 -5.62
C THR A 78 -0.86 -6.58 -7.09
N LYS A 79 -1.12 -7.64 -7.85
CA LYS A 79 -1.73 -7.54 -9.18
C LYS A 79 -3.17 -7.08 -9.05
N SER A 80 -3.61 -6.29 -10.02
CA SER A 80 -4.99 -5.83 -10.17
C SER A 80 -5.26 -5.64 -11.66
N TYR A 81 -6.53 -5.44 -12.03
CA TYR A 81 -6.90 -5.46 -13.44
C TYR A 81 -7.84 -4.30 -13.78
N VAL A 82 -7.62 -3.72 -14.95
CA VAL A 82 -8.60 -2.87 -15.62
C VAL A 82 -9.21 -3.68 -16.75
N ILE A 83 -10.53 -3.86 -16.70
CA ILE A 83 -11.27 -4.73 -17.61
C ILE A 83 -12.30 -3.91 -18.38
N ASN A 84 -12.31 -4.06 -19.70
CA ASN A 84 -13.37 -3.58 -20.60
C ASN A 84 -14.02 -4.78 -21.33
N GLU A 85 -14.79 -4.50 -22.37
CA GLU A 85 -15.53 -5.53 -23.11
C GLU A 85 -14.63 -6.53 -23.86
N THR A 86 -13.39 -6.14 -24.20
CA THR A 86 -12.50 -6.90 -25.09
C THR A 86 -11.21 -7.36 -24.42
N ASP A 87 -10.76 -6.66 -23.39
CA ASP A 87 -9.42 -6.75 -22.83
C ASP A 87 -9.41 -6.74 -21.30
N SER A 88 -8.42 -7.42 -20.73
CA SER A 88 -8.04 -7.34 -19.33
C SER A 88 -6.58 -6.90 -19.24
N THR A 89 -6.34 -5.72 -18.67
CA THR A 89 -5.01 -5.16 -18.53
C THR A 89 -4.55 -5.27 -17.08
N GLU A 90 -3.46 -6.01 -16.86
CA GLU A 90 -2.78 -6.07 -15.55
C GLU A 90 -2.19 -4.70 -15.21
N VAL A 91 -2.49 -4.23 -14.00
CA VAL A 91 -1.93 -3.04 -13.35
C VAL A 91 -1.50 -3.41 -11.93
N LEU A 92 -0.75 -2.53 -11.29
CA LEU A 92 -0.35 -2.70 -9.89
C LEU A 92 -1.31 -1.99 -8.95
N THR A 93 -1.47 -2.56 -7.75
CA THR A 93 -2.01 -1.86 -6.58
C THR A 93 -1.01 -2.01 -5.46
N PHE A 94 -0.83 -0.99 -4.63
CA PHE A 94 -0.14 -1.16 -3.36
C PHE A 94 -1.08 -0.87 -2.20
N GLY A 95 -0.84 -1.55 -1.09
CA GLY A 95 -1.62 -1.43 0.13
C GLY A 95 -1.31 -2.59 1.08
N PRO A 96 -0.93 -2.33 2.33
CA PRO A 96 -0.69 -1.00 2.90
C PRO A 96 0.66 -0.40 2.45
N LEU A 97 0.75 0.93 2.43
CA LEU A 97 1.99 1.70 2.60
C LEU A 97 1.92 2.35 3.97
N CYS A 98 2.78 1.97 4.90
CA CYS A 98 2.77 2.52 6.25
C CYS A 98 4.16 2.65 6.87
N VAL A 99 4.21 3.50 7.89
CA VAL A 99 5.40 3.81 8.69
C VAL A 99 5.00 3.78 10.15
N ASP A 100 5.87 3.23 10.99
CA ASP A 100 5.70 3.24 12.43
C ASP A 100 5.42 4.68 12.92
N PRO A 101 4.39 4.90 13.76
CA PRO A 101 4.02 6.23 14.23
C PRO A 101 5.18 7.07 14.79
N SER A 102 6.16 6.43 15.42
CA SER A 102 7.33 7.08 16.03
C SER A 102 8.32 7.63 14.97
N TYR A 103 8.19 7.18 13.73
CA TYR A 103 9.09 7.49 12.61
C TYR A 103 8.36 8.18 11.43
N GLN A 104 7.09 8.55 11.59
CA GLN A 104 6.33 9.29 10.58
C GLN A 104 6.92 10.69 10.35
N ASN A 105 6.59 11.29 9.20
CA ASN A 105 7.06 12.62 8.77
C ASN A 105 8.59 12.76 8.61
N LYS A 106 9.37 11.67 8.70
CA LYS A 106 10.81 11.65 8.42
C LYS A 106 11.16 11.29 6.96
N GLY A 107 10.17 11.09 6.10
CA GLY A 107 10.38 10.75 4.68
C GLY A 107 10.52 9.25 4.36
N ILE A 108 10.36 8.35 5.33
CA ILE A 108 10.43 6.89 5.12
C ILE A 108 9.35 6.39 4.15
N GLY A 109 8.09 6.85 4.29
CA GLY A 109 7.02 6.44 3.37
C GLY A 109 7.29 6.88 1.93
N LYS A 110 7.86 8.09 1.77
CA LYS A 110 8.34 8.59 0.47
C LYS A 110 9.46 7.71 -0.08
N ALA A 111 10.40 7.31 0.78
CA ALA A 111 11.51 6.42 0.42
C ALA A 111 11.02 5.09 -0.14
N LEU A 112 10.06 4.45 0.56
CA LEU A 112 9.43 3.20 0.16
C LEU A 112 8.72 3.35 -1.18
N LEU A 113 7.87 4.36 -1.32
CA LEU A 113 7.11 4.63 -2.54
C LEU A 113 8.02 4.87 -3.74
N GLU A 114 8.99 5.78 -3.64
CA GLU A 114 9.89 6.10 -4.77
C GLU A 114 10.76 4.91 -5.16
N THR A 115 11.25 4.14 -4.18
CA THR A 115 12.08 2.95 -4.44
C THR A 115 11.29 1.88 -5.19
N THR A 116 10.06 1.62 -4.76
CA THR A 116 9.22 0.57 -5.36
C THR A 116 8.60 0.98 -6.68
N MET A 117 8.25 2.26 -6.87
CA MET A 117 7.88 2.79 -8.19
C MET A 117 9.01 2.67 -9.21
N GLU A 118 10.26 2.95 -8.83
CA GLU A 118 11.41 2.81 -9.72
C GLU A 118 11.68 1.35 -10.07
N LEU A 119 11.49 0.42 -9.12
CA LEU A 119 11.57 -1.02 -9.39
C LEU A 119 10.46 -1.45 -10.36
N ALA A 120 9.21 -1.10 -10.07
CA ALA A 120 8.07 -1.44 -10.91
C ALA A 120 8.21 -0.91 -12.35
N LYS A 121 8.75 0.30 -12.49
CA LYS A 121 9.06 0.90 -13.79
C LYS A 121 10.14 0.12 -14.55
N LYS A 122 11.21 -0.31 -13.87
CA LYS A 122 12.29 -1.12 -14.49
C LYS A 122 11.80 -2.47 -14.97
N ASP A 123 10.87 -3.06 -14.23
CA ASP A 123 10.26 -4.34 -14.57
C ASP A 123 9.18 -4.21 -15.67
N GLY A 124 8.93 -2.99 -16.16
CA GLY A 124 8.03 -2.73 -17.29
C GLY A 124 6.55 -2.73 -16.92
N HIS A 125 6.20 -2.63 -15.63
CA HIS A 125 4.80 -2.49 -15.22
C HIS A 125 4.21 -1.20 -15.79
N ARG A 126 2.94 -1.28 -16.21
CA ARG A 126 2.27 -0.19 -16.93
C ARG A 126 1.94 0.99 -16.04
N ALA A 127 1.30 0.70 -14.90
CA ALA A 127 0.72 1.69 -14.02
C ALA A 127 0.48 1.14 -12.62
N ILE A 128 0.26 2.04 -11.68
CA ILE A 128 -0.26 1.76 -10.34
C ILE A 128 -1.63 2.43 -10.20
N ILE A 129 -2.60 1.74 -9.64
CA ILE A 129 -3.92 2.26 -9.25
C ILE A 129 -4.11 2.01 -7.76
N ILE A 130 -4.66 2.98 -7.03
CA ILE A 130 -4.86 2.91 -5.58
C ILE A 130 -6.17 3.58 -5.14
N TYR A 131 -6.60 3.20 -3.95
CA TYR A 131 -7.45 4.02 -3.08
C TYR A 131 -6.58 4.66 -2.02
N GLY A 132 -6.37 5.98 -2.07
CA GLY A 132 -5.41 6.67 -1.21
C GLY A 132 -5.79 8.10 -0.85
N GLU A 133 -5.02 8.70 0.05
CA GLU A 133 -5.25 10.05 0.55
C GLU A 133 -5.17 11.11 -0.58
N PRO A 134 -6.27 11.84 -0.87
CA PRO A 134 -6.35 12.77 -2.00
C PRO A 134 -5.31 13.89 -1.98
N GLU A 135 -4.83 14.29 -0.81
CA GLU A 135 -3.83 15.36 -0.67
C GLU A 135 -2.38 14.84 -0.66
N TYR A 136 -2.20 13.53 -0.53
CA TYR A 136 -0.87 12.91 -0.39
C TYR A 136 -0.30 12.47 -1.74
N TYR A 137 -1.04 11.68 -2.51
CA TYR A 137 -0.50 11.01 -3.69
C TYR A 137 -0.32 11.93 -4.93
N PRO A 138 -1.10 13.01 -5.14
CA PRO A 138 -0.87 13.90 -6.27
C PRO A 138 0.51 14.54 -6.32
N ARG A 139 1.17 14.74 -5.16
CA ARG A 139 2.54 15.27 -5.11
C ARG A 139 3.61 14.33 -5.71
N TYR A 140 3.24 13.07 -5.98
CA TYR A 140 4.08 12.09 -6.67
C TYR A 140 3.65 11.84 -8.12
N GLY A 141 2.68 12.61 -8.62
CA GLY A 141 2.19 12.52 -10.00
C GLY A 141 0.98 11.61 -10.19
N PHE A 142 0.39 11.08 -9.11
CA PHE A 142 -0.90 10.39 -9.20
C PHE A 142 -1.98 11.37 -9.64
N LYS A 143 -2.93 10.89 -10.45
CA LYS A 143 -4.11 11.62 -10.90
C LYS A 143 -5.35 10.78 -10.62
N THR A 144 -6.50 11.41 -10.48
CA THR A 144 -7.77 10.68 -10.37
C THR A 144 -7.99 9.81 -11.60
N CYS A 145 -8.56 8.61 -11.41
CA CYS A 145 -8.68 7.60 -12.46
C CYS A 145 -9.54 8.03 -13.66
N ASP A 146 -10.38 9.07 -13.50
CA ASP A 146 -11.19 9.65 -14.57
C ASP A 146 -10.34 10.27 -15.68
N ASN A 147 -9.11 10.70 -15.37
CA ASN A 147 -8.13 11.16 -16.35
C ASN A 147 -7.72 10.06 -17.34
N PHE A 148 -7.99 8.80 -17.01
CA PHE A 148 -7.63 7.63 -17.81
C PHE A 148 -8.86 6.84 -18.29
N GLY A 149 -10.09 7.34 -18.08
CA GLY A 149 -11.31 6.59 -18.43
C GLY A 149 -11.49 5.31 -17.60
N ILE A 150 -10.94 5.27 -16.38
CA ILE A 150 -11.03 4.14 -15.47
C ILE A 150 -12.01 4.47 -14.34
N THR A 151 -12.87 3.52 -14.02
CA THR A 151 -13.86 3.60 -12.93
C THR A 151 -13.70 2.44 -11.97
N THR A 152 -14.28 2.53 -10.78
CA THR A 152 -14.38 1.36 -9.88
C THR A 152 -15.29 0.28 -10.48
N LYS A 153 -15.32 -0.92 -9.88
CA LYS A 153 -16.26 -1.98 -10.27
C LYS A 153 -17.73 -1.52 -10.35
N ASP A 154 -18.10 -0.53 -9.54
CA ASP A 154 -19.44 0.06 -9.46
C ASP A 154 -19.60 1.33 -10.32
N SER A 155 -18.69 1.54 -11.28
CA SER A 155 -18.71 2.70 -12.21
C SER A 155 -18.63 4.06 -11.51
N LYS A 156 -17.90 4.15 -10.40
CA LYS A 156 -17.69 5.40 -9.65
C LYS A 156 -16.29 5.97 -9.87
N ASN A 157 -16.15 7.26 -9.57
CA ASN A 157 -14.87 7.94 -9.45
C ASN A 157 -14.95 8.97 -8.31
N PHE A 158 -13.84 9.19 -7.60
CA PHE A 158 -13.77 10.07 -6.44
C PHE A 158 -12.31 10.44 -6.15
N PRO A 159 -12.02 11.52 -5.41
CA PRO A 159 -10.65 12.04 -5.25
C PRO A 159 -9.62 11.03 -4.72
N ALA A 160 -10.04 10.06 -3.92
CA ALA A 160 -9.16 9.02 -3.39
C ALA A 160 -8.84 7.91 -4.39
N PHE A 161 -9.58 7.78 -5.50
CA PHE A 161 -9.35 6.75 -6.52
C PHE A 161 -8.40 7.29 -7.60
N MET A 162 -7.15 6.87 -7.53
CA MET A 162 -6.05 7.49 -8.27
C MET A 162 -5.18 6.47 -9.01
N ALA A 163 -4.57 6.92 -10.10
CA ALA A 163 -3.63 6.15 -10.91
C ALA A 163 -2.39 6.96 -11.30
N ILE A 164 -1.30 6.27 -11.58
CA ILE A 164 -0.07 6.80 -12.16
C ILE A 164 0.47 5.87 -13.23
N GLU A 165 0.88 6.41 -14.36
CA GLU A 165 1.61 5.67 -15.39
C GLU A 165 3.09 5.51 -14.96
N LEU A 166 3.62 4.30 -14.97
CA LEU A 166 5.02 4.03 -14.63
C LEU A 166 5.93 4.11 -15.86
N VAL A 167 5.40 3.77 -17.03
CA VAL A 167 6.06 3.89 -18.32
C VAL A 167 5.33 4.93 -19.18
N PRO A 168 5.99 5.60 -20.14
CA PRO A 168 5.32 6.56 -21.01
C PRO A 168 4.12 5.93 -21.72
N ASN A 169 2.94 6.55 -21.59
CA ASN A 169 1.69 6.06 -22.17
C ASN A 169 1.28 4.65 -21.66
N GLY A 170 1.66 4.28 -20.43
CA GLY A 170 1.32 2.98 -19.84
C GLY A 170 -0.18 2.69 -19.76
N LEU A 171 -1.02 3.72 -19.63
CA LEU A 171 -2.47 3.62 -19.63
C LEU A 171 -3.10 4.07 -20.96
N LYS A 172 -2.29 4.32 -22.00
CA LYS A 172 -2.85 4.58 -23.33
C LYS A 172 -3.67 3.37 -23.79
N ASP A 173 -4.88 3.67 -24.25
CA ASP A 173 -5.91 2.74 -24.69
C ASP A 173 -6.47 1.82 -23.57
N VAL A 174 -6.02 1.98 -22.32
CA VAL A 174 -6.55 1.27 -21.15
C VAL A 174 -7.74 2.06 -20.60
N HIS A 175 -8.90 1.42 -20.53
CA HIS A 175 -10.13 2.02 -20.01
C HIS A 175 -11.03 0.92 -19.44
N GLY A 176 -12.05 1.28 -18.66
CA GLY A 176 -13.03 0.34 -18.14
C GLY A 176 -13.11 0.31 -16.61
N ARG A 177 -13.35 -0.87 -16.05
CA ARG A 177 -13.57 -1.07 -14.61
C ARG A 177 -12.34 -1.67 -13.95
N PHE A 178 -11.96 -1.08 -12.83
CA PHE A 178 -10.87 -1.53 -11.99
C PHE A 178 -11.35 -2.59 -10.99
N TYR A 179 -10.57 -3.67 -10.91
CA TYR A 179 -10.74 -4.79 -10.00
C TYR A 179 -9.43 -4.98 -9.24
N GLU A 180 -9.46 -4.70 -7.94
CA GLU A 180 -8.34 -5.01 -7.04
C GLU A 180 -8.29 -6.51 -6.71
N SER A 181 -7.16 -6.95 -6.15
CA SER A 181 -7.04 -8.34 -5.69
C SER A 181 -8.15 -8.71 -4.71
N ARG A 182 -8.72 -9.91 -4.85
CA ARG A 182 -9.80 -10.38 -3.96
C ARG A 182 -9.39 -10.47 -2.49
N VAL A 183 -8.09 -10.49 -2.20
CA VAL A 183 -7.55 -10.47 -0.83
C VAL A 183 -8.05 -9.28 0.00
N PHE A 184 -8.35 -8.14 -0.62
CA PHE A 184 -8.91 -6.97 0.05
C PHE A 184 -10.37 -7.19 0.50
N GLU A 185 -11.08 -8.15 -0.11
CA GLU A 185 -12.44 -8.57 0.27
C GLU A 185 -12.44 -9.64 1.37
N GLU A 186 -11.28 -10.18 1.77
CA GLU A 186 -11.14 -11.27 2.74
C GLU A 186 -10.96 -10.81 4.20
N LEU A 187 -11.11 -9.51 4.47
CA LEU A 187 -10.94 -8.89 5.78
C LEU A 187 -12.17 -9.11 6.69
N ILE A 188 -12.43 -10.37 7.03
CA ILE A 188 -13.54 -10.78 7.90
C ILE A 188 -13.21 -10.45 9.36
N GLU A 189 -14.09 -9.69 10.03
CA GLU A 189 -13.89 -9.21 11.41
C GLU A 189 -13.45 -10.31 12.39
N GLU A 190 -14.15 -11.46 12.41
CA GLU A 190 -13.79 -12.59 13.28
C GLU A 190 -12.34 -13.06 13.09
N LYS A 191 -11.87 -13.14 11.84
CA LYS A 191 -10.50 -13.55 11.54
C LYS A 191 -9.49 -12.47 11.93
N VAL A 192 -9.84 -11.20 11.77
CA VAL A 192 -9.03 -10.07 12.22
C VAL A 192 -8.88 -10.12 13.75
N GLU A 193 -9.98 -10.31 14.49
CA GLU A 193 -9.95 -10.38 15.95
C GLU A 193 -9.17 -11.60 16.47
N GLU A 194 -9.30 -12.75 15.82
CA GLU A 194 -8.51 -13.93 16.18
C GLU A 194 -7.01 -13.71 15.91
N PHE A 195 -6.68 -13.09 14.78
CA PHE A 195 -5.29 -12.77 14.44
C PHE A 195 -4.69 -11.73 15.39
N ASP A 196 -5.48 -10.75 15.84
CA ASP A 196 -5.06 -9.67 16.72
C ASP A 196 -4.52 -10.17 18.07
N LYS A 197 -5.02 -11.31 18.56
CA LYS A 197 -4.61 -11.95 19.83
C LYS A 197 -3.13 -12.32 19.90
N LYS A 198 -2.42 -12.33 18.76
CA LYS A 198 -0.97 -12.57 18.69
C LYS A 198 -0.13 -11.38 19.13
N PHE A 199 -0.72 -10.18 19.18
CA PHE A 199 -0.03 -8.94 19.46
C PHE A 199 -0.39 -8.40 20.85
N PRO A 200 0.43 -7.48 21.40
CA PRO A 200 0.02 -6.71 22.57
C PRO A 200 -1.37 -6.10 22.40
N TYR A 201 -2.17 -6.19 23.47
CA TYR A 201 -3.51 -5.61 23.50
C TYR A 201 -3.44 -4.09 23.33
N MET A 202 -4.35 -3.57 22.51
CA MET A 202 -4.55 -2.13 22.30
C MET A 202 -6.04 -1.85 22.39
N GLN A 203 -6.45 -0.80 23.09
CA GLN A 203 -7.86 -0.46 23.24
C GLN A 203 -8.43 0.05 21.91
N LYS A 204 -9.59 -0.48 21.48
CA LYS A 204 -10.36 0.09 20.37
C LYS A 204 -11.02 1.39 20.84
N LEU A 205 -10.83 2.49 20.13
CA LEU A 205 -11.33 3.82 20.47
C LEU A 205 -12.06 4.44 19.27
N LYS A 206 -13.23 5.05 19.53
CA LYS A 206 -13.90 5.94 18.57
C LYS A 206 -13.31 7.34 18.69
N LEU A 207 -12.57 7.78 17.69
CA LEU A 207 -11.86 9.08 17.66
C LEU A 207 -12.50 10.04 16.64
N PRO A 208 -12.39 11.37 16.82
CA PRO A 208 -12.84 12.33 15.81
C PRO A 208 -12.16 12.12 14.45
N GLY A 209 -12.92 12.19 13.37
CA GLY A 209 -12.40 12.06 11.99
C GLY A 209 -12.31 10.61 11.47
N GLN A 210 -12.65 9.62 12.29
CA GLN A 210 -12.86 8.24 11.82
C GLN A 210 -14.08 8.15 10.90
N TRP A 211 -14.08 7.14 10.04
CA TRP A 211 -15.16 6.88 9.09
C TRP A 211 -16.41 6.38 9.84
N ASP A 212 -17.56 7.00 9.56
CA ASP A 212 -18.86 6.51 10.01
C ASP A 212 -19.34 5.46 9.00
N PHE A 213 -19.13 4.18 9.32
CA PHE A 213 -19.70 3.05 8.57
C PHE A 213 -21.14 2.76 8.99
#